data_AF-A0A6P2AVN2-F1
#
_entry.id   AF-A0A6P2AVN2-F1
#
_cell.length_a   1.000
_cell.length_b   1.000
_cell.length_c   1.000
_cell.angle_alpha   90.00
_cell.angle_beta   90.00
_cell.angle_gamma   90.00
#
_symmetry.space_group_name_H-M   'P 1'
#
loop_
_entity.id
_entity.type
_entity.pdbx_description
1 polymer ?
#
loop_
_entity_poly.entity_id
_entity_poly.type
_entity_poly.pdbx_seq_one_letter_code
_entity_poly.pdbx_strand_id
1 'polypeptide(L)'
;MVLDPNLFNFNTEEADMNLLLQYLKQQHPEVLEQVAQSATPEVRQIITHNVQGLVGLLPTEDFNVQIITDRENMANLLASAMMTGYFLRRMEQRMELDASLDNTGSL
;
A
#
# COMPACT_ATOMS: atom_id res chain seq x y z
N MET A 1 19.82 -15.96 -6.32
CA MET A 1 20.31 -14.61 -5.97
C MET A 1 19.12 -13.86 -5.43
N VAL A 2 19.10 -13.58 -4.13
CA VAL A 2 18.04 -12.74 -3.53
C VAL A 2 18.41 -11.31 -3.88
N LEU A 3 17.55 -10.63 -4.65
CA LEU A 3 17.76 -9.22 -4.97
C LEU A 3 17.49 -8.43 -3.69
N ASP A 4 18.48 -7.65 -3.24
CA ASP A 4 18.35 -6.84 -2.03
C ASP A 4 17.24 -5.79 -2.22
N PRO A 5 16.23 -5.73 -1.33
CA PRO A 5 15.12 -4.77 -1.44
C PRO A 5 15.56 -3.32 -1.20
N ASN A 6 16.79 -3.11 -0.72
CA ASN A 6 17.39 -1.79 -0.52
C ASN A 6 18.15 -1.25 -1.75
N LEU A 7 18.21 -1.98 -2.87
CA LEU A 7 18.93 -1.56 -4.08
C LEU A 7 18.38 -0.25 -4.68
N PHE A 8 17.12 0.08 -4.38
CA PHE A 8 16.43 1.27 -4.87
C PHE A 8 16.09 2.26 -3.75
N ASN A 9 16.70 2.13 -2.56
CA ASN A 9 16.80 3.25 -1.63
C ASN A 9 17.80 4.26 -2.21
N PHE A 10 17.42 4.85 -3.34
CA PHE A 10 18.08 6.00 -3.92
C PHE A 10 17.92 7.10 -2.87
N ASN A 11 18.96 7.27 -2.05
CA ASN A 11 19.17 8.55 -1.41
C ASN A 11 18.96 9.60 -2.50
N THR A 12 18.03 10.51 -2.28
CA THR A 12 17.55 11.51 -3.24
C THR A 12 18.67 12.39 -3.80
N GLU A 13 19.90 12.25 -3.27
CA GLU A 13 21.14 12.87 -3.72
C GLU A 13 21.86 12.13 -4.89
N GLU A 14 21.54 10.86 -5.18
CA GLU A 14 22.09 10.13 -6.36
C GLU A 14 21.22 10.26 -7.62
N ALA A 15 20.03 10.86 -7.51
CA ALA A 15 19.13 11.08 -8.64
C ALA A 15 19.73 12.02 -9.71
N ASP A 16 20.69 12.87 -9.33
CA ASP A 16 21.35 13.84 -10.23
C ASP A 16 22.42 13.23 -11.15
N MET A 17 22.78 11.95 -11.03
CA MET A 17 23.83 11.33 -11.87
C MET A 17 23.43 10.05 -12.61
N ASN A 18 22.13 9.73 -12.73
CA ASN A 18 21.73 8.59 -13.56
C ASN A 18 21.71 8.98 -15.05
N LEU A 19 22.91 9.02 -15.66
CA LEU A 19 23.13 9.32 -17.08
C LEU A 19 22.33 8.40 -18.01
N LEU A 20 22.14 7.13 -17.61
CA LEU A 20 21.33 6.17 -18.35
C LEU A 20 19.85 6.58 -18.34
N LEU A 21 19.31 6.94 -17.19
CA LEU A 21 17.92 7.40 -17.07
C LEU A 21 17.70 8.68 -17.88
N GLN A 22 18.66 9.61 -17.87
CA GLN A 22 18.59 10.83 -18.66
C GLN A 22 18.65 10.54 -20.16
N TYR A 23 19.53 9.64 -20.59
CA TYR A 23 19.62 9.16 -21.97
C TYR A 23 18.33 8.50 -22.44
N LEU A 24 17.74 7.62 -21.62
CA LEU A 24 16.49 6.92 -21.93
C LEU A 24 15.29 7.88 -22.05
N LYS A 25 15.21 8.89 -21.17
CA LYS A 25 14.16 9.94 -21.25
C LYS A 25 14.20 10.77 -22.54
N GLN A 26 15.36 10.85 -23.19
CA GLN A 26 15.55 11.59 -24.44
C GLN A 26 15.28 10.73 -25.68
N GLN A 27 15.06 9.42 -25.54
CA GLN A 27 14.78 8.53 -26.67
C GLN A 27 13.32 8.66 -27.14
N HIS A 28 13.10 8.36 -28.42
CA HIS A 28 11.75 8.26 -28.96
C HIS A 28 10.98 7.07 -28.35
N PRO A 29 9.64 7.17 -28.18
CA PRO A 29 8.81 6.10 -27.60
C PRO A 29 8.99 4.74 -28.29
N GLU A 30 9.16 4.74 -29.61
CA GLU A 30 9.37 3.55 -30.44
C GLU A 30 10.63 2.76 -30.04
N VAL A 31 11.71 3.47 -29.69
CA VAL A 31 12.97 2.87 -29.24
C VAL A 31 12.81 2.25 -27.85
N LEU A 32 12.09 2.93 -26.96
CA LEU A 32 11.79 2.42 -25.62
C LEU A 32 10.92 1.16 -25.69
N GLU A 33 9.96 1.13 -26.62
CA GLU A 33 9.11 -0.03 -26.86
C GLU A 33 9.93 -1.22 -27.36
N GLN A 34 10.83 -1.02 -28.32
CA GLN A 34 11.71 -2.07 -28.83
C GLN A 34 12.62 -2.64 -27.73
N VAL A 35 13.15 -1.77 -26.85
CA VAL A 35 13.93 -2.19 -25.68
C VAL A 35 13.07 -3.01 -24.71
N ALA A 36 11.84 -2.57 -24.40
CA ALA A 36 10.91 -3.31 -23.55
C ALA A 36 10.49 -4.67 -24.15
N GLN A 37 10.36 -4.75 -25.48
CA GLN A 37 10.06 -5.98 -26.20
C GLN A 37 11.24 -6.97 -26.19
N SER A 38 12.47 -6.46 -26.22
CA SER A 38 13.70 -7.28 -26.14
C SER A 38 13.98 -7.88 -24.75
N ALA A 39 13.29 -7.41 -23.71
CA ALA A 39 13.40 -7.98 -22.37
C ALA A 39 12.78 -9.38 -22.33
N THR A 40 13.49 -10.32 -21.69
CA THR A 40 12.99 -11.69 -21.55
C THR A 40 11.74 -11.74 -20.64
N PRO A 41 10.90 -12.78 -20.74
CA PRO A 41 9.73 -12.94 -19.90
C PRO A 41 10.04 -12.88 -18.39
N GLU A 42 11.17 -13.45 -17.98
CA GLU A 42 11.64 -13.48 -16.59
C GLU A 42 12.00 -12.07 -16.11
N VAL A 43 12.71 -11.29 -16.94
CA VAL A 43 13.06 -9.90 -16.63
C VAL A 43 11.79 -9.04 -16.53
N ARG A 44 10.82 -9.23 -17.42
CA ARG A 44 9.53 -8.53 -17.38
C ARG A 44 8.76 -8.84 -16.10
N GLN A 45 8.73 -10.10 -15.68
CA GLN A 45 8.07 -10.52 -14.43
C GLN A 45 8.73 -9.87 -13.21
N ILE A 46 10.06 -9.82 -13.17
CA ILE A 46 10.82 -9.18 -12.09
C ILE A 46 10.53 -7.67 -12.05
N ILE A 47 10.53 -6.99 -13.20
CA ILE A 47 10.20 -5.55 -13.28
C ILE A 47 8.77 -5.30 -12.81
N THR A 48 7.78 -6.07 -13.28
CA THR A 48 6.38 -5.92 -12.85
C THR A 48 6.23 -6.12 -11.34
N HIS A 49 6.88 -7.14 -10.79
CA HIS A 49 6.86 -7.42 -9.36
C HIS A 49 7.50 -6.27 -8.56
N ASN A 50 8.62 -5.72 -9.04
CA ASN A 50 9.28 -4.58 -8.41
C ASN A 50 8.42 -3.31 -8.48
N VAL A 51 7.78 -3.03 -9.62
CA VAL A 51 6.85 -1.89 -9.77
C VAL A 51 5.63 -2.06 -8.84
N GLN A 52 5.07 -3.26 -8.73
CA GLN A 52 3.98 -3.55 -7.78
C GLN A 52 4.42 -3.35 -6.33
N GLY A 53 5.66 -3.73 -5.99
CA GLY A 53 6.25 -3.48 -4.67
C GLY A 53 6.43 -1.98 -4.38
N LEU A 54 6.90 -1.20 -5.36
CA LEU A 54 7.02 0.26 -5.25
C LEU A 54 5.65 0.92 -5.13
N VAL A 55 4.65 0.46 -5.88
CA VAL A 55 3.26 0.94 -5.81
C VAL A 55 2.62 0.59 -4.45
N GLY A 56 2.96 -0.55 -3.87
CA GLY A 56 2.49 -0.98 -2.55
C GLY A 56 3.07 -0.17 -1.38
N LEU A 57 4.13 0.60 -1.61
CA LEU A 57 4.77 1.49 -0.62
C LEU A 57 4.38 2.96 -0.80
N LEU A 58 3.48 3.26 -1.74
CA LEU A 58 3.11 4.64 -2.01
C LEU A 58 2.40 5.26 -0.79
N PRO A 59 2.86 6.45 -0.32
CA PRO A 59 2.18 7.14 0.75
C PRO A 59 0.74 7.46 0.31
N THR A 60 -0.23 7.08 1.15
CA THR A 60 -1.66 7.25 0.85
C THR A 60 -2.08 8.71 0.69
N GLU A 61 -1.22 9.66 1.06
CA GLU A 61 -1.47 11.11 0.95
C GLU A 61 -1.26 11.63 -0.49
N ASP A 62 -0.37 11.01 -1.27
CA ASP A 62 -0.02 11.46 -2.63
C ASP A 62 -0.74 10.65 -3.73
N PHE A 63 -1.47 9.58 -3.37
CA PHE A 63 -2.07 8.65 -4.32
C PHE A 63 -3.52 8.32 -3.99
N ASN A 64 -4.38 8.37 -5.00
CA ASN A 64 -5.76 7.94 -4.88
C ASN A 64 -5.85 6.39 -4.90
N VAL A 65 -6.19 5.79 -3.75
CA VAL A 65 -6.39 4.34 -3.63
C VAL A 65 -7.80 3.96 -4.05
N GLN A 66 -7.94 3.26 -5.18
CA GLN A 66 -9.22 2.69 -5.62
C GLN A 66 -9.30 1.21 -5.25
N ILE A 67 -10.27 0.84 -4.41
CA ILE A 67 -10.56 -0.54 -4.06
C ILE A 67 -11.76 -1.01 -4.90
N ILE A 68 -11.56 -2.03 -5.73
CA ILE A 68 -12.64 -2.67 -6.50
C ILE A 68 -12.95 -4.01 -5.84
N THR A 69 -14.20 -4.21 -5.46
CA THR A 69 -14.67 -5.43 -4.80
C THR A 69 -16.03 -5.84 -5.36
N ASP A 70 -16.34 -7.13 -5.30
CA ASP A 70 -17.68 -7.63 -5.56
C ASP A 70 -18.63 -7.39 -4.37
N ARG A 71 -19.92 -7.63 -4.62
CA ARG A 71 -21.01 -7.44 -3.66
C ARG A 71 -20.87 -8.31 -2.42
N GLU A 72 -20.37 -9.54 -2.55
CA GLU A 72 -20.28 -10.50 -1.45
C GLU A 72 -19.18 -10.09 -0.49
N ASN A 73 -17.98 -9.82 -1.01
CA ASN A 73 -16.85 -9.34 -0.24
C ASN A 73 -17.15 -7.99 0.44
N MET A 74 -17.84 -7.08 -0.24
CA MET A 74 -18.27 -5.82 0.36
C MET A 74 -19.30 -6.01 1.48
N ALA A 75 -20.26 -6.92 1.31
CA ALA A 75 -21.25 -7.23 2.34
C ALA A 75 -20.59 -7.85 3.59
N ASN A 76 -19.62 -8.75 3.39
CA ASN A 76 -18.85 -9.37 4.49
C ASN A 76 -18.04 -8.32 5.25
N LEU A 77 -17.41 -7.38 4.54
CA LEU A 77 -16.66 -6.27 5.15
C LEU A 77 -17.57 -5.36 5.97
N LEU A 78 -18.77 -5.06 5.46
CA LEU A 78 -19.73 -4.23 6.17
C LEU A 78 -20.26 -4.94 7.42
N ALA A 79 -20.55 -6.24 7.32
CA ALA A 79 -20.96 -7.06 8.46
C ALA A 79 -19.88 -7.11 9.55
N SER A 80 -18.61 -7.31 9.19
CA SER A 80 -17.51 -7.31 10.16
C SER A 80 -17.33 -5.95 10.82
N ALA A 81 -17.37 -4.86 10.05
CA ALA A 81 -17.31 -3.50 10.58
C ALA A 81 -18.46 -3.20 11.57
N MET A 82 -19.68 -3.63 11.25
CA MET A 82 -20.84 -3.49 12.16
C MET A 82 -20.65 -4.27 13.46
N MET A 83 -20.18 -5.52 13.38
CA MET A 83 -19.93 -6.33 14.57
C MET A 83 -18.85 -5.71 15.46
N THR A 84 -17.76 -5.21 14.86
CA THR A 84 -16.71 -4.50 15.59
C THR A 84 -17.25 -3.23 16.25
N GLY A 85 -18.04 -2.41 15.53
CA GLY A 85 -18.64 -1.21 16.08
C GLY A 85 -19.57 -1.49 17.26
N TYR A 86 -20.43 -2.50 17.15
CA TYR A 86 -21.31 -2.92 18.24
C TYR A 86 -20.51 -3.41 19.46
N PHE A 87 -19.47 -4.21 19.23
CA PHE A 87 -18.60 -4.69 20.30
C PHE A 87 -17.94 -3.53 21.05
N LEU A 88 -17.39 -2.55 20.34
CA LEU A 88 -16.78 -1.37 20.95
C LEU A 88 -17.78 -0.58 21.79
N ARG A 89 -18.98 -0.34 21.28
CA ARG A 89 -20.04 0.35 22.04
C ARG A 89 -20.43 -0.40 23.31
N ARG A 90 -20.51 -1.73 23.24
CA ARG A 90 -20.78 -2.58 24.42
C ARG A 90 -19.67 -2.47 25.46
N MET A 91 -18.40 -2.41 25.04
CA MET A 91 -17.27 -2.22 25.96
C MET A 91 -17.30 -0.84 26.62
N GLU A 92 -17.63 0.21 25.87
CA GLU A 92 -17.80 1.57 26.41
C GLU A 92 -18.91 1.63 27.47
N GLN A 93 -20.08 1.04 27.18
CA GLN A 93 -21.19 0.96 28.13
C GLN A 93 -20.81 0.20 29.41
N ARG A 94 -20.03 -0.87 29.27
CA ARG A 94 -19.55 -1.62 30.43
C ARG A 94 -18.62 -0.77 31.29
N MET A 95 -17.67 -0.06 30.67
CA MET A 95 -16.75 0.82 31.38
C MET A 95 -17.50 1.95 32.12
N GLU A 96 -18.48 2.56 31.47
CA GLU A 96 -19.31 3.62 32.08
C GLU A 96 -20.11 3.09 33.29
N LEU A 97 -20.66 1.88 33.17
CA LEU A 97 -21.37 1.22 34.25
C LEU A 97 -20.43 0.90 35.42
N ASP A 98 -19.27 0.30 35.15
CA ASP A 98 -18.28 -0.04 36.18
C ASP A 98 -17.84 1.23 36.95
N ALA A 99 -17.55 2.33 36.23
CA ALA A 99 -17.20 3.61 36.85
C ALA A 99 -18.33 4.21 37.70
N SER A 100 -19.59 4.07 37.27
CA SER A 100 -20.75 4.54 38.04
C SER A 100 -20.95 3.76 39.34
N LEU A 101 -20.72 2.44 39.32
CA LEU A 101 -20.87 1.57 40.48
C LEU A 101 -19.77 1.83 41.53
N ASP A 102 -18.52 2.01 41.08
CA ASP A 102 -17.40 2.36 41.97
C ASP A 102 -17.64 3.70 42.70
N ASN A 103 -18.24 4.69 42.02
CA ASN A 103 -18.58 5.97 42.63
C ASN A 103 -19.69 5.83 43.70
N THR A 104 -20.66 4.94 43.49
CA THR A 104 -21.75 4.70 44.46
C THR A 104 -21.31 3.91 45.70
N GLY A 105 -20.22 3.14 45.63
CA GLY A 105 -19.69 2.36 46.77
C GLY A 105 -18.85 3.17 47.77
N SER A 106 -18.59 4.45 47.49
CA SER A 106 -17.76 5.35 48.31
C SER A 106 -18.57 6.32 49.21
N LEU A 107 -19.89 6.13 49.33
CA LEU A 107 -20.79 6.86 50.25
C LEU A 107 -21.30 5.93 51.35
#